data_AF-A0A5K0WX86-F1
#
_entry.id   AF-A0A5K0WX86-F1
#
_cell.length_a   1.000
_cell.length_b   1.000
_cell.length_c   1.000
_cell.angle_alpha   90.00
_cell.angle_beta   90.00
_cell.angle_gamma   90.00
#
_symmetry.space_group_name_H-M   'P 1'
#
loop_
_entity.id
_entity.type
_entity.pdbx_description
1 polymer ?
#
loop_
_entity_poly.entity_id
_entity_poly.type
_entity_poly.pdbx_seq_one_letter_code
_entity_poly.pdbx_strand_id
1 'polypeptide(L)' 'LIRISPFANRLSVDAPSLVQKLRCLANYEALRFSNPIAKFSETLIERMKAHSADNDGKYISVHLRFEK' A
#
# COMPACT_ATOMS: atom_id res chain seq x y z
N LEU A 1 -18.58 22.53 14.27
CA LEU A 1 -17.81 21.56 13.44
C LEU A 1 -17.69 20.26 14.23
N ILE A 2 -18.37 19.18 13.81
CA ILE A 2 -18.25 17.88 14.49
C ILE A 2 -16.98 17.18 13.99
N ARG A 3 -15.99 16.98 14.85
CA ARG A 3 -14.79 16.18 14.56
C ARG A 3 -14.98 14.77 15.13
N ILE A 4 -15.17 13.79 14.25
CA ILE A 4 -15.22 12.38 14.63
C ILE A 4 -13.80 11.80 14.49
N SER A 5 -13.14 11.65 15.65
CA SER A 5 -11.85 10.96 15.84
C SER A 5 -12.09 9.76 16.78
N PRO A 6 -11.51 8.57 16.50
CA PRO A 6 -10.59 8.24 15.42
C PRO A 6 -11.30 7.77 14.14
N PHE A 7 -10.73 8.09 12.98
CA PHE A 7 -11.26 7.75 11.65
C PHE A 7 -11.38 6.24 11.43
N ALA A 8 -10.60 5.44 12.15
CA ALA A 8 -10.57 3.98 12.06
C ALA A 8 -11.91 3.31 12.41
N ASN A 9 -12.76 3.98 13.21
CA ASN A 9 -14.02 3.42 13.73
C ASN A 9 -15.28 4.02 13.06
N ARG A 10 -15.14 4.69 11.90
CA ARG A 10 -16.28 5.32 11.19
C ARG A 10 -17.27 4.33 10.59
N LEU A 11 -16.91 3.06 10.53
CA LEU A 11 -17.76 1.95 10.09
C LEU A 11 -17.75 0.90 11.21
N SER A 12 -18.93 0.33 11.48
CA SER A 12 -19.10 -0.70 12.52
C SER A 12 -18.09 -1.84 12.31
N VAL A 13 -17.43 -2.25 13.39
CA VAL A 13 -16.63 -3.49 13.42
C VAL A 13 -17.55 -4.71 13.36
N ASP A 14 -18.79 -4.56 13.83
CA ASP A 14 -19.83 -5.57 13.83
C ASP A 14 -20.61 -5.51 12.51
N ALA A 15 -19.96 -5.91 11.41
CA ALA A 15 -20.59 -6.10 10.11
C ALA A 15 -20.37 -7.55 9.63
N PRO A 16 -21.28 -8.11 8.81
CA PRO A 16 -21.10 -9.44 8.25
C PRO A 16 -19.77 -9.58 7.51
N SER A 17 -19.15 -10.77 7.56
CA SER A 17 -17.80 -11.01 7.00
C SER A 17 -17.64 -10.55 5.55
N LEU A 18 -18.65 -10.77 4.70
CA LEU A 18 -18.61 -10.33 3.30
C LEU A 18 -18.53 -8.81 3.17
N VAL A 19 -19.30 -8.08 3.98
CA VAL A 19 -19.31 -6.61 4.01
C VAL A 19 -17.97 -6.09 4.53
N GLN A 20 -17.38 -6.75 5.54
CA GLN A 20 -16.05 -6.39 6.02
C GLN A 20 -14.96 -6.57 4.96
N LYS A 21 -15.00 -7.66 4.18
CA LYS A 21 -14.07 -7.89 3.07
C LYS A 21 -14.20 -6.82 1.99
N LEU A 22 -15.43 -6.50 1.59
CA LEU A 22 -15.71 -5.43 0.61
C LEU A 22 -15.20 -4.07 1.11
N ARG A 23 -15.42 -3.76 2.39
CA ARG A 23 -14.90 -2.54 3.02
C ARG A 23 -13.37 -2.46 2.96
N CYS A 24 -12.68 -3.53 3.34
CA CYS A 24 -11.22 -3.58 3.30
C CYS A 24 -10.70 -3.42 1.87
N LEU A 25 -11.32 -4.09 0.90
CA LEU A 25 -10.96 -3.96 -0.51
C LEU A 25 -11.17 -2.52 -1.01
N ALA A 26 -12.33 -1.93 -0.75
CA ALA A 26 -12.63 -0.55 -1.16
C ALA A 26 -11.63 0.45 -0.56
N ASN A 27 -11.29 0.32 0.72
CA ASN A 27 -10.28 1.16 1.38
C ASN A 27 -8.89 0.94 0.80
N TYR A 28 -8.50 -0.30 0.51
CA TYR A 28 -7.23 -0.63 -0.12
C TYR A 28 -7.13 -0.01 -1.51
N GLU A 29 -8.17 -0.13 -2.33
CA GLU A 29 -8.24 0.44 -3.67
C GLU A 29 -8.22 1.97 -3.66
N ALA A 30 -8.86 2.59 -2.67
CA ALA A 30 -8.86 4.04 -2.49
C ALA A 30 -7.52 4.58 -1.97
N LEU A 31 -6.73 3.76 -1.27
CA LEU A 31 -5.43 4.15 -0.71
C LEU A 31 -4.35 4.13 -1.79
N ARG A 32 -4.32 5.19 -2.59
CA ARG A 32 -3.31 5.41 -3.62
C ARG A 32 -2.21 6.34 -3.13
N PHE A 33 -0.96 6.06 -3.52
CA PHE A 33 0.14 7.01 -3.33
C PHE A 33 -0.12 8.29 -4.11
N SER A 34 0.40 9.42 -3.62
CA SER A 34 0.36 10.66 -4.38
C SER A 34 1.20 10.54 -5.66
N ASN A 35 0.84 11.30 -6.69
CA ASN A 35 1.54 11.26 -7.98
C ASN A 35 3.07 11.40 -7.87
N PRO A 36 3.63 12.29 -7.02
CA PRO A 36 5.08 12.37 -6.85
C PRO A 36 5.72 11.07 -6.32
N ILE A 37 5.08 10.40 -5.37
CA ILE A 37 5.58 9.14 -4.79
C ILE A 37 5.50 8.01 -5.83
N ALA A 38 4.38 7.92 -6.56
CA ALA A 38 4.20 6.92 -7.62
C ALA A 38 5.28 7.06 -8.71
N LYS A 39 5.48 8.28 -9.23
CA LYS A 39 6.49 8.54 -10.27
C LYS A 39 7.91 8.26 -9.79
N PHE A 40 8.21 8.61 -8.53
CA PHE A 40 9.50 8.28 -7.94
C PHE A 40 9.71 6.76 -7.86
N SER A 41 8.67 6.00 -7.47
CA SER A 41 8.75 4.54 -7.38
C SER A 41 9.01 3.87 -8.73
N GLU A 42 8.41 4.37 -9.81
CA GLU A 42 8.67 3.90 -11.18
C GLU A 42 10.14 4.10 -11.56
N THR A 43 10.68 5.30 -11.31
CA THR A 43 12.09 5.61 -11.57
C THR A 43 13.03 4.69 -10.77
N LEU A 44 12.67 4.39 -9.50
CA LEU A 44 13.45 3.48 -8.67
C LEU A 44 13.44 2.05 -9.25
N ILE A 45 12.28 1.55 -9.68
CA ILE A 45 12.14 0.22 -10.27
C ILE A 45 12.95 0.10 -11.57
N GLU A 46 12.89 1.11 -12.44
CA GLU A 46 13.69 1.16 -13.68
C GLU A 46 15.19 1.04 -13.38
N ARG A 47 15.69 1.76 -12.38
CA ARG A 47 17.09 1.67 -11.95
C ARG A 47 17.42 0.29 -11.39
N MET A 48 16.57 -0.29 -10.55
CA MET A 48 16.79 -1.63 -10.00
C MET A 48 16.87 -2.69 -11.10
N LYS A 49 16.01 -2.60 -12.12
CA LYS A 49 16.05 -3.48 -13.30
C LYS A 49 17.33 -3.30 -14.10
N ALA A 50 17.72 -2.05 -14.37
CA ALA A 50 18.96 -1.74 -15.11
C ALA A 50 20.21 -2.27 -14.39
N HIS A 51 20.27 -2.14 -13.06
CA HIS A 51 21.37 -2.68 -12.25
C HIS A 51 21.34 -4.20 -12.08
N SER A 52 20.25 -4.86 -12.48
CA SER A 52 20.08 -6.32 -12.44
C SER A 52 20.09 -6.92 -13.85
N ALA A 53 20.72 -6.26 -14.83
CA ALA A 53 20.74 -6.68 -16.23
C ALA A 53 21.32 -8.10 -16.41
N ASP A 54 22.38 -8.44 -15.66
CA ASP A 54 23.00 -9.77 -15.66
C ASP A 54 22.04 -10.87 -15.17
N ASN A 55 20.97 -10.49 -14.45
CA ASN A 55 19.91 -11.37 -13.96
C ASN A 55 18.58 -11.15 -14.71
N ASP A 56 18.61 -10.73 -15.99
CA ASP A 56 17.42 -10.51 -16.81
C ASP A 56 16.45 -9.46 -16.19
N GLY A 57 17.03 -8.45 -15.52
CA GLY A 57 16.29 -7.40 -14.81
C GLY A 57 15.53 -7.88 -13.57
N LYS A 58 15.74 -9.12 -13.12
CA LYS A 58 15.07 -9.69 -11.94
C LYS A 58 15.79 -9.27 -10.67
N TYR A 59 15.02 -8.89 -9.66
CA TYR A 59 15.52 -8.49 -8.35
C TYR A 59 14.58 -8.97 -7.24
N ILE A 60 15.09 -9.07 -6.02
CA ILE A 60 14.32 -9.38 -4.81
C ILE A 60 14.29 -8.13 -3.92
N SER A 61 13.12 -7.79 -3.40
CA SER A 61 12.95 -6.73 -2.40
C SER A 61 12.53 -7.36 -1.07
N VAL A 62 13.23 -7.03 0.01
CA VAL A 62 12.94 -7.54 1.35
C VAL A 62 12.70 -6.36 2.28
N HIS A 63 11.53 -6.32 2.92
CA HIS A 63 11.27 -5.39 4.01
C HIS A 63 11.67 -6.05 5.32
N LEU A 64 12.82 -5.65 5.87
CA LEU A 64 13.28 -6.13 7.17
C LEU A 64 12.68 -5.24 8.27
N ARG A 65 11.73 -5.79 9.03
CA ARG A 65 11.14 -5.11 10.19
C ARG A 65 11.79 -5.65 11.46
N PHE A 66 12.63 -4.82 12.09
CA PHE A 66 13.33 -5.16 13.33
C PHE A 66 12.62 -4.62 14.57
N GLU A 67 11.29 -4.77 14.63
CA GLU A 67 10.54 -4.37 15.82
C GLU A 67 10.60 -5.45 16.91
N LYS A 68 10.74 -5.00 18.16
CA LYS A 68 10.52 -5.79 19.37
C LYS A 68 9.09 -5.63 19.84
#